data_AF-A0A969ST16-F1
#
_entry.id   AF-A0A969ST16-F1
#
_cell.length_a   1.000
_cell.length_b   1.000
_cell.length_c   1.000
_cell.angle_alpha   90.00
_cell.angle_beta   90.00
_cell.angle_gamma   90.00
#
_symmetry.space_group_name_H-M   'P 1'
#
loop_
_entity.id
_entity.type
_entity.pdbx_description
1 polymer ?
#
loop_
_entity_poly.entity_id
_entity_poly.type
_entity_poly.pdbx_seq_one_letter_code
_entity_poly.pdbx_strand_id
1 'polypeptide(L)'
;MEKLFKQGDRVFHPKYGNGQVRTDEETTVIVRFEHGLEECPKEELTRLSSLQETINSPQWHDPFEAIARVQALTIRSVNDVWGIFSLARIALLPHQLWVCRRVVQEIPARWLVADDVGLGKTIEAGLILWTLLTKGAVKRILILCPAS
;
A
#
# COMPACT_ATOMS: atom_id res chain seq x y z
N MET A 1 -12.49 28.54 -14.13
CA MET A 1 -11.43 29.24 -13.37
C MET A 1 -10.22 28.32 -13.34
N GLU A 2 -9.22 28.64 -14.13
CA GLU A 2 -8.07 27.77 -14.44
C GLU A 2 -7.29 27.38 -13.19
N LYS A 3 -7.19 26.07 -12.94
CA LYS A 3 -6.11 25.54 -12.11
C LYS A 3 -4.82 25.72 -12.91
N LEU A 4 -4.08 26.81 -12.66
CA LEU A 4 -2.75 27.00 -13.22
C LEU A 4 -1.78 26.03 -12.52
N PHE A 5 -1.12 25.17 -13.29
CA PHE A 5 -0.08 24.26 -12.78
C PHE A 5 1.28 24.86 -13.11
N LYS A 6 2.18 24.89 -12.13
CA LYS A 6 3.56 25.37 -12.35
C LYS A 6 4.47 24.20 -12.68
N GLN A 7 5.47 24.44 -13.53
CA GLN A 7 6.53 23.46 -13.75
C GLN A 7 7.17 23.07 -12.41
N GLY A 8 7.25 21.77 -12.15
CA GLY A 8 7.75 21.21 -10.90
C GLY A 8 6.68 20.90 -9.85
N ASP A 9 5.44 21.35 -10.03
CA ASP A 9 4.33 21.01 -9.13
C ASP A 9 4.10 19.49 -9.09
N ARG A 10 3.76 18.98 -7.91
CA ARG A 10 3.31 17.60 -7.75
C ARG A 10 1.81 17.53 -7.98
N VAL A 11 1.39 16.52 -8.74
CA VAL A 11 -0.01 16.29 -9.07
C VAL A 11 -0.36 14.82 -8.90
N PHE A 12 -1.63 14.55 -8.66
CA PHE A 12 -2.21 13.21 -8.64
C PHE A 12 -3.16 13.04 -9.83
N HIS A 13 -3.05 11.90 -10.50
CA HIS A 13 -3.94 11.44 -11.56
C HIS A 13 -4.60 10.11 -11.15
N PRO A 14 -5.93 9.94 -11.25
CA PRO A 14 -6.63 8.73 -10.80
C PRO A 14 -6.09 7.42 -11.38
N LYS A 15 -5.67 7.44 -12.65
CA LYS A 15 -5.14 6.26 -13.36
C LYS A 15 -3.64 6.03 -13.18
N TYR A 16 -2.85 7.10 -13.06
CA TYR A 16 -1.38 7.05 -13.17
C TYR A 16 -0.68 7.33 -11.83
N GLY A 17 -1.44 7.72 -10.80
CA GLY A 17 -0.91 8.00 -9.48
C GLY A 17 -0.25 9.37 -9.37
N ASN A 18 0.85 9.45 -8.62
CA ASN A 18 1.58 10.69 -8.38
C ASN A 18 2.52 11.01 -9.55
N GLY A 19 2.52 12.25 -10.00
CA GLY A 19 3.41 12.75 -11.03
C GLY A 19 3.91 14.16 -10.76
N GLN A 20 4.84 14.62 -11.59
CA GLN A 20 5.39 15.98 -11.55
C GLN A 20 5.13 16.71 -12.87
N VAL A 21 4.58 17.90 -12.79
CA VAL A 21 4.29 18.75 -13.93
C VAL A 21 5.59 19.16 -14.61
N ARG A 22 5.67 18.95 -15.92
CA ARG A 22 6.77 19.43 -16.76
C ARG A 22 6.37 20.69 -17.50
N THR A 23 5.18 20.68 -18.10
CA THR A 23 4.67 21.80 -18.90
C THR A 23 3.17 21.91 -18.71
N ASP A 24 2.67 23.14 -18.58
CA ASP A 24 1.24 23.47 -18.57
C ASP A 24 0.90 24.04 -19.94
N GLU A 25 -0.01 23.38 -20.68
CA GLU A 25 -0.54 23.85 -21.96
C GLU A 25 -1.91 24.52 -21.75
N GLU A 26 -2.62 24.94 -22.81
CA GLU A 26 -3.91 25.63 -22.63
C GLU A 26 -4.95 24.73 -21.96
N THR A 27 -5.10 23.50 -22.43
CA THR A 27 -6.15 22.55 -21.99
C THR A 27 -5.60 21.33 -21.24
N THR A 28 -4.36 20.95 -21.51
CA THR A 28 -3.68 19.77 -20.96
C THR A 28 -2.42 20.14 -20.20
N VAL A 29 -1.89 19.19 -19.45
CA VAL A 29 -0.66 19.33 -18.69
C VAL A 29 0.19 18.10 -18.96
N ILE A 30 1.45 18.32 -19.33
CA ILE A 30 2.43 17.25 -19.49
C ILE A 30 2.99 16.92 -18.11
N VAL A 31 2.76 15.69 -17.67
CA VAL A 31 3.15 15.20 -16.35
C VAL A 31 4.11 14.03 -16.49
N ARG A 32 5.22 14.06 -15.73
CA ARG A 32 6.13 12.92 -15.57
C ARG A 32 5.61 12.03 -14.44
N PHE A 33 5.21 10.82 -14.80
CA PHE A 33 4.91 9.71 -13.89
C PHE A 33 6.10 8.74 -13.83
N GLU A 34 6.01 7.71 -12.98
CA GLU A 34 7.03 6.67 -12.83
C GLU A 34 7.29 5.92 -14.16
N HIS A 35 6.23 5.67 -14.93
CA HIS A 35 6.31 4.91 -16.18
C HIS A 35 6.63 5.75 -17.42
N GLY A 36 6.57 7.09 -17.35
CA GLY A 36 6.73 7.91 -18.54
C GLY A 36 6.24 9.35 -18.43
N LEU A 37 6.18 10.03 -19.57
CA LEU A 37 5.47 11.30 -19.72
C LEU A 37 4.07 11.00 -20.25
N GLU A 38 3.07 11.62 -19.66
CA GLU A 38 1.69 11.56 -20.12
C GLU A 38 1.15 12.98 -20.25
N GLU A 39 0.32 13.19 -21.25
CA GLU A 39 -0.46 14.40 -21.41
C GLU A 39 -1.83 14.18 -20.78
N CYS A 40 -2.16 14.96 -19.75
CA CYS A 40 -3.37 14.78 -18.96
C CYS A 40 -4.25 16.04 -19.01
N PRO A 41 -5.58 15.91 -19.17
CA PRO A 41 -6.49 17.04 -19.01
C PRO A 41 -6.36 17.66 -17.61
N LYS A 42 -6.44 18.99 -17.50
CA LYS A 42 -6.36 19.71 -16.22
C LYS A 42 -7.40 19.26 -15.19
N GLU A 43 -8.56 18.81 -15.68
CA GLU A 43 -9.69 18.35 -14.87
C GLU A 43 -9.41 17.03 -14.14
N GLU A 44 -8.59 16.16 -14.76
CA GLU A 44 -8.20 14.86 -14.20
C GLU A 44 -7.05 14.99 -13.19
N LEU A 45 -6.45 16.18 -13.08
CA LEU A 45 -5.32 16.44 -12.21
C LEU A 45 -5.73 17.16 -10.92
N THR A 46 -5.24 16.61 -9.81
CA THR A 46 -5.34 17.23 -8.49
C THR A 46 -3.96 17.67 -8.04
N ARG A 47 -3.76 18.98 -7.82
CA ARG A 47 -2.49 19.50 -7.30
C ARG A 47 -2.25 19.00 -5.88
N LEU A 48 -1.08 18.41 -5.65
CA LEU A 48 -0.64 17.97 -4.33
C LEU A 48 0.21 19.09 -3.73
N SER A 49 -0.29 19.73 -2.68
CA SER A 49 0.48 20.71 -1.93
C SER A 49 1.63 20.02 -1.18
N SER A 50 2.78 20.69 -1.13
CA SER A 50 3.88 20.25 -0.28
C SER A 50 3.52 20.48 1.20
N LEU A 51 4.11 19.68 2.11
CA LEU A 51 3.89 19.85 3.54
C LEU A 51 4.16 21.29 4.02
N GLN A 52 5.17 21.93 3.45
CA GLN A 52 5.55 23.30 3.80
C GLN A 52 4.51 24.33 3.32
N GLU A 53 3.98 24.18 2.11
CA GLU A 53 2.86 25.01 1.63
C GLU A 53 1.60 24.79 2.46
N THR A 54 1.29 23.54 2.84
CA THR A 54 0.14 23.22 3.68
C THR A 54 0.26 23.83 5.07
N ILE A 55 1.43 23.74 5.72
CA ILE A 55 1.67 24.32 7.05
C ILE A 55 1.59 25.85 7.04
N ASN A 56 2.07 26.48 5.96
CA ASN A 56 2.03 27.93 5.81
C ASN A 56 0.67 28.45 5.34
N SER A 57 -0.23 27.57 4.92
CA SER A 57 -1.60 27.94 4.53
C SER A 57 -2.42 28.30 5.77
N PRO A 58 -3.24 29.35 5.73
CA PRO A 58 -4.18 29.66 6.82
C PRO A 58 -5.35 28.66 6.92
N GLN A 59 -5.44 27.70 5.99
CA GLN A 59 -6.52 26.74 5.93
C GLN A 59 -6.20 25.50 6.78
N TRP A 60 -6.97 25.31 7.84
CA TRP A 60 -6.93 24.10 8.66
C TRP A 60 -7.83 23.02 8.07
N HIS A 61 -7.37 21.77 8.11
CA HIS A 61 -8.21 20.60 7.79
C HIS A 61 -9.18 20.32 8.94
N ASP A 62 -10.25 19.59 8.62
CA ASP A 62 -11.19 19.13 9.64
C ASP A 62 -10.47 18.27 10.71
N PRO A 63 -10.64 18.57 12.01
CA PRO A 63 -9.97 17.81 13.07
C PRO A 63 -10.33 16.32 13.07
N PHE A 64 -11.58 15.96 12.76
CA PHE A 64 -11.99 14.56 12.74
C PHE A 64 -11.36 13.82 11.56
N GLU A 65 -11.28 14.44 10.39
CA GLU A 65 -10.57 13.87 9.24
C GLU A 65 -9.09 13.62 9.56
N ALA A 66 -8.42 14.59 10.19
CA ALA A 66 -7.02 14.46 10.58
C ALA A 66 -6.82 13.30 11.59
N ILE A 67 -7.65 13.24 12.63
CA ILE A 67 -7.59 12.17 13.64
C ILE A 67 -7.86 10.80 13.00
N ALA A 68 -8.91 10.70 12.17
CA ALA A 68 -9.27 9.46 11.50
C ALA A 68 -8.14 8.96 10.59
N ARG A 69 -7.48 9.87 9.86
CA ARG A 69 -6.33 9.55 9.02
C ARG A 69 -5.14 9.06 9.86
N VAL A 70 -4.84 9.69 11.00
CA VAL A 70 -3.77 9.24 11.91
C VAL A 70 -4.08 7.86 12.48
N GLN A 71 -5.32 7.61 12.91
CA GLN A 71 -5.76 6.30 13.39
C GLN A 71 -5.62 5.23 12.29
N ALA A 72 -6.09 5.51 11.07
CA ALA A 72 -5.95 4.60 9.94
C ALA A 72 -4.48 4.29 9.62
N LEU A 73 -3.60 5.30 9.63
CA LEU A 73 -2.16 5.12 9.45
C LEU A 73 -1.53 4.29 10.56
N THR A 74 -2.01 4.42 11.80
CA THR A 74 -1.53 3.63 12.95
C THR A 74 -1.92 2.17 12.78
N ILE A 75 -3.18 1.88 12.42
CA ILE A 75 -3.66 0.52 12.12
C ILE A 75 -2.82 -0.08 10.99
N ARG A 76 -2.58 0.67 9.92
CA ARG A 76 -1.76 0.21 8.79
C ARG A 76 -0.32 -0.06 9.20
N SER A 77 0.30 0.83 9.95
CA SER A 77 1.67 0.67 10.46
C SER A 77 1.81 -0.61 11.29
N VAL A 78 0.85 -0.87 12.19
CA VAL A 78 0.81 -2.12 12.96
C VAL A 78 0.61 -3.32 12.03
N ASN A 79 -0.26 -3.23 11.02
CA ASN A 79 -0.41 -4.31 10.03
C ASN A 79 0.87 -4.57 9.23
N ASP A 80 1.60 -3.54 8.85
CA ASP A 80 2.80 -3.70 8.01
C ASP A 80 3.89 -4.46 8.77
N VAL A 81 3.98 -4.25 10.09
CA VAL A 81 4.91 -4.97 10.98
C VAL A 81 4.52 -6.42 11.18
N TRP A 82 3.24 -6.68 11.43
CA TRP A 82 2.78 -8.00 11.87
C TRP A 82 2.26 -8.86 10.72
N GLY A 83 1.63 -8.28 9.70
CA GLY A 83 0.98 -8.98 8.58
C GLY A 83 -0.33 -9.67 8.96
N ILE A 84 -0.85 -9.38 10.15
CA ILE A 84 -1.79 -10.25 10.87
C ILE A 84 -3.20 -9.69 10.97
N PHE A 85 -3.51 -8.50 10.40
CA PHE A 85 -4.92 -8.16 10.14
C PHE A 85 -5.43 -9.04 9.00
N SER A 86 -5.75 -10.27 9.38
CA SER A 86 -6.30 -11.31 8.54
C SER A 86 -7.80 -11.31 8.69
N LEU A 87 -8.50 -11.48 7.58
CA LEU A 87 -9.94 -11.74 7.56
C LEU A 87 -10.27 -13.18 8.03
N ALA A 88 -9.27 -13.96 8.40
CA ALA A 88 -9.45 -15.35 8.80
C ALA A 88 -10.31 -15.45 10.06
N ARG A 89 -11.40 -16.20 9.96
CA ARG A 89 -12.36 -16.43 11.05
C ARG A 89 -11.88 -17.53 12.00
N ILE A 90 -10.65 -17.43 12.46
CA ILE A 90 -9.98 -18.41 13.32
C ILE A 90 -9.21 -17.70 14.44
N ALA A 91 -9.15 -18.32 15.62
CA ALA A 91 -8.29 -17.85 16.69
C ALA A 91 -6.84 -18.23 16.36
N LEU A 92 -6.00 -17.23 16.07
CA LEU A 92 -4.59 -17.45 15.75
C LEU A 92 -3.78 -17.66 17.03
N LEU A 93 -2.95 -18.70 17.03
CA LEU A 93 -2.09 -19.00 18.16
C LEU A 93 -0.77 -18.22 18.05
N PRO A 94 -0.14 -17.83 19.18
CA PRO A 94 1.09 -17.04 19.16
C PRO A 94 2.23 -17.64 18.33
N HIS A 95 2.39 -18.97 18.32
CA HIS A 95 3.42 -19.63 17.52
C HIS A 95 3.17 -19.48 16.01
N GLN A 96 1.92 -19.56 15.57
CA GLN A 96 1.53 -19.38 14.18
C GLN A 96 1.85 -17.96 13.68
N LEU A 97 1.64 -16.96 14.55
CA LEU A 97 2.00 -15.57 14.26
C LEU A 97 3.52 -15.39 14.16
N TRP A 98 4.28 -16.06 15.01
CA TRP A 98 5.73 -16.01 15.02
C TRP A 98 6.34 -16.65 13.76
N VAL A 99 5.83 -17.83 13.35
CA VAL A 99 6.23 -18.49 12.11
C VAL A 99 5.94 -17.60 10.91
N CYS A 100 4.73 -17.04 10.82
CA CYS A 100 4.37 -16.12 9.74
C CYS A 100 5.34 -14.93 9.69
N ARG A 101 5.56 -14.24 10.82
CA ARG A 101 6.47 -13.08 10.91
C ARG A 101 7.89 -13.43 10.47
N ARG A 102 8.44 -14.56 10.92
CA ARG A 102 9.78 -15.03 10.53
C ARG A 102 9.88 -15.23 9.02
N VAL A 103 8.93 -15.94 8.43
CA VAL A 103 8.93 -16.28 7.00
C VAL A 103 8.83 -15.02 6.13
N VAL A 104 7.99 -14.06 6.50
CA VAL A 104 7.77 -12.84 5.68
C VAL A 104 8.87 -11.78 5.81
N GLN A 105 9.73 -11.88 6.83
CA GLN A 105 10.87 -10.98 7.02
C GLN A 105 12.06 -11.34 6.12
N GLU A 106 12.15 -12.59 5.65
CA GLU A 106 13.26 -13.09 4.84
C GLU A 106 12.78 -13.50 3.45
N ILE A 107 12.93 -12.62 2.46
CA ILE A 107 12.59 -12.87 1.06
C ILE A 107 13.89 -13.03 0.24
N PRO A 108 14.02 -14.08 -0.62
CA PRO A 108 13.02 -15.10 -0.93
C PRO A 108 12.84 -16.14 0.19
N ALA A 109 11.58 -16.38 0.56
CA ALA A 109 11.24 -17.30 1.64
C ALA A 109 11.43 -18.76 1.20
N ARG A 110 12.38 -19.47 1.83
CA ARG A 110 12.62 -20.91 1.67
C ARG A 110 12.60 -21.59 3.03
N TRP A 111 11.40 -21.97 3.47
CA TRP A 111 11.16 -22.46 4.83
C TRP A 111 10.51 -23.84 4.82
N LEU A 112 10.91 -24.68 5.77
CA LEU A 112 10.22 -25.92 6.12
C LEU A 112 9.50 -25.70 7.45
N VAL A 113 8.17 -25.75 7.43
CA VAL A 113 7.34 -25.69 8.64
C VAL A 113 7.10 -27.13 9.11
N ALA A 114 7.77 -27.51 10.21
CA ALA A 114 7.86 -28.90 10.68
C ALA A 114 7.20 -29.12 12.06
N ASP A 115 6.07 -28.45 12.30
CA ASP A 115 5.28 -28.62 13.52
C ASP A 115 4.61 -30.01 13.58
N ASP A 116 4.09 -30.40 14.74
CA ASP A 116 3.33 -31.64 14.92
C ASP A 116 2.00 -31.65 14.15
N VAL A 117 1.45 -32.85 13.94
CA VAL A 117 0.13 -33.04 13.33
C VAL A 117 -0.93 -32.35 14.18
N GLY A 118 -1.80 -31.55 13.55
CA GLY A 118 -2.88 -30.83 14.23
C GLY A 118 -2.52 -29.43 14.76
N LEU A 119 -1.25 -29.02 14.73
CA LEU A 119 -0.83 -27.68 15.23
C LEU A 119 -1.14 -26.51 14.29
N GLY A 120 -1.72 -26.80 13.12
CA GLY A 120 -2.20 -25.78 12.20
C GLY A 120 -1.18 -25.35 11.13
N LYS A 121 -0.29 -26.23 10.67
CA LYS A 121 0.62 -25.95 9.54
C LYS A 121 -0.08 -25.35 8.31
N THR A 122 -1.31 -25.78 8.01
CA THR A 122 -2.12 -25.21 6.92
C THR A 122 -2.58 -23.79 7.21
N ILE A 123 -2.91 -23.49 8.47
CA ILE A 123 -3.25 -22.14 8.94
C ILE A 123 -2.02 -21.24 8.77
N GLU A 124 -0.84 -21.70 9.20
CA GLU A 124 0.42 -20.97 9.07
C GLU A 124 0.76 -20.67 7.60
N ALA A 125 0.65 -21.67 6.73
CA ALA A 125 0.84 -21.49 5.30
C ALA A 125 -0.15 -20.45 4.73
N GLY A 126 -1.42 -20.50 5.13
CA GLY A 126 -2.42 -19.51 4.76
C GLY A 126 -2.08 -18.09 5.23
N LEU A 127 -1.61 -17.92 6.46
CA LEU A 127 -1.18 -16.62 7.01
C LEU A 127 0.01 -16.04 6.24
N ILE A 128 1.00 -16.88 5.93
CA ILE A 128 2.17 -16.47 5.15
C ILE A 128 1.73 -15.99 3.77
N LEU A 129 0.93 -16.79 3.06
CA LEU A 129 0.45 -16.46 1.72
C LEU A 129 -0.41 -15.19 1.72
N TRP A 130 -1.33 -15.05 2.67
CA TRP A 130 -2.16 -13.85 2.83
C TRP A 130 -1.32 -12.59 3.02
N THR A 131 -0.30 -12.67 3.88
CA THR A 131 0.61 -11.55 4.15
C THR A 131 1.39 -11.16 2.90
N LEU A 132 1.93 -12.14 2.17
CA LEU A 132 2.68 -11.87 0.94
C LEU A 132 1.80 -11.27 -0.17
N LEU A 133 0.54 -11.70 -0.29
CA LEU A 133 -0.42 -11.16 -1.25
C LEU A 133 -0.83 -9.71 -0.90
N THR A 134 -1.19 -9.47 0.36
CA THR A 134 -1.65 -8.15 0.82
C THR A 134 -0.55 -7.09 0.78
N LYS A 135 0.71 -7.51 0.97
CA LYS A 135 1.89 -6.65 0.74
C LYS A 135 2.26 -6.48 -0.74
N GLY A 136 1.61 -7.21 -1.65
CA GLY A 136 1.95 -7.21 -3.08
C GLY A 136 3.31 -7.86 -3.40
N ALA A 137 3.91 -8.56 -2.45
CA ALA A 137 5.21 -9.23 -2.61
C ALA A 137 5.14 -10.42 -3.57
N VAL A 138 3.97 -11.07 -3.66
CA VAL A 138 3.68 -12.13 -4.63
C VAL A 138 2.40 -11.82 -5.40
N LYS A 139 2.37 -12.18 -6.68
CA LYS A 139 1.18 -12.02 -7.55
C LYS A 139 0.54 -13.35 -7.95
N ARG A 140 1.28 -14.46 -7.81
CA ARG A 140 0.86 -15.81 -8.19
C ARG A 140 1.33 -16.78 -7.13
N ILE A 141 0.49 -17.77 -6.83
CA ILE A 141 0.76 -18.83 -5.87
C ILE A 141 0.54 -20.17 -6.57
N LEU A 142 1.46 -21.10 -6.35
CA LEU A 142 1.31 -22.50 -6.72
C LEU A 142 1.33 -23.33 -5.43
N ILE A 143 0.27 -24.11 -5.21
CA ILE A 143 0.19 -25.06 -4.10
C ILE A 143 0.32 -26.46 -4.69
N LEU A 144 1.34 -27.19 -4.28
CA LEU A 144 1.54 -28.59 -4.65
C LEU A 144 1.19 -29.46 -3.44
N CYS A 145 0.25 -30.37 -3.63
CA CYS A 145 -0.18 -31.34 -2.63
C CYS A 145 -0.06 -32.74 -3.25
N PRO A 146 0.39 -33.77 -2.51
CA PRO A 146 0.36 -35.14 -3.01
C PRO A 146 -1.07 -35.56 -3.41
N ALA A 147 -1.17 -36.41 -4.43
CA ALA A 147 -2.42 -37.10 -4.74
C ALA A 147 -2.70 -38.08 -3.61
N SER A 148 -3.86 -37.92 -2.98
CA SER A 148 -4.35 -38.74 -1.85
C SER A 148 -4.40 -40.23 -2.20
#